data_AF-A0A7C2HYL1-F1
#
_entry.id   AF-A0A7C2HYL1-F1
#
_cell.length_a   1.000
_cell.length_b   1.000
_cell.length_c   1.000
_cell.angle_alpha   90.00
_cell.angle_beta   90.00
_cell.angle_gamma   90.00
#
_symmetry.space_group_name_H-M   'P 1'
#
loop_
_entity.id
_entity.type
_entity.pdbx_description
1 polymer ?
#
loop_
_entity_poly.entity_id
_entity_poly.type
_entity_poly.pdbx_seq_one_letter_code
_entity_poly.pdbx_strand_id
1 'polypeptide(L)'
;MMLLLAALAASGGRLTLIEETFRLAPGELRAVDLSLRQRAAVVEIDFRTAESDAAVSVGLRGPEGAEGASRRSFLRVVREQTSGSIRYPARLPGDYQVVVENPRHRERPVTVVLRVELGFEEPGTLRPATLPPERRRLVVTLSLLFFLLVVFWSGRRLLEAIERRRRDEQFPRF
;
A
#
# COMPACT_ATOMS: atom_id res chain seq x y z
N MET A 1 -24.03 -0.59 -19.70
CA MET A 1 -22.87 -1.52 -19.68
C MET A 1 -21.57 -0.93 -19.13
N MET A 2 -21.50 0.34 -18.70
CA MET A 2 -20.26 0.95 -18.17
C MET A 2 -20.15 0.96 -16.63
N LEU A 3 -21.21 0.57 -15.91
CA LEU A 3 -21.28 0.55 -14.44
C LEU A 3 -20.81 -0.78 -13.81
N LEU A 4 -20.70 -1.86 -14.59
CA LEU A 4 -20.34 -3.18 -14.05
C LEU A 4 -18.82 -3.39 -13.90
N LEU A 5 -17.99 -2.59 -14.59
CA LEU A 5 -16.52 -2.68 -14.52
C LEU A 5 -15.91 -1.95 -13.31
N ALA A 6 -16.66 -1.11 -12.61
CA ALA A 6 -16.16 -0.39 -11.43
C ALA A 6 -16.24 -1.20 -10.12
N ALA A 7 -16.98 -2.32 -10.13
CA ALA A 7 -17.20 -3.14 -8.93
C ALA A 7 -16.15 -4.24 -8.72
N LEU A 8 -15.29 -4.53 -9.70
CA LEU A 8 -14.31 -5.63 -9.61
C LEU A 8 -12.94 -5.25 -9.04
N ALA A 9 -12.71 -3.98 -8.69
CA ALA A 9 -11.39 -3.51 -8.25
C ALA A 9 -11.15 -3.60 -6.73
N ALA A 10 -12.00 -4.29 -5.98
CA ALA A 10 -11.90 -4.40 -4.52
C ALA A 10 -11.60 -5.83 -4.06
N SER A 11 -10.56 -6.46 -4.59
CA SER A 11 -9.97 -7.64 -3.94
C SER A 11 -8.97 -7.15 -2.91
N GLY A 12 -9.46 -6.75 -1.73
CA GLY A 12 -8.63 -6.46 -0.56
C GLY A 12 -7.86 -7.71 -0.16
N GLY A 13 -6.65 -7.87 -0.69
CA GLY A 13 -5.81 -9.02 -0.43
C GLY A 13 -5.09 -8.85 0.91
N ARG A 14 -5.47 -9.62 1.91
CA ARG A 14 -4.54 -9.94 3.02
C ARG A 14 -3.61 -11.01 2.52
N LEU A 15 -2.31 -10.72 2.52
CA LEU A 15 -1.29 -11.69 2.19
C LEU A 15 -0.59 -12.09 3.48
N THR A 16 -0.77 -13.35 3.90
CA THR A 16 0.05 -13.94 4.94
C THR A 16 1.44 -14.11 4.34
N LEU A 17 2.36 -13.22 4.71
CA LEU A 17 3.68 -13.23 4.10
C LEU A 17 4.53 -14.32 4.74
N ILE A 18 4.46 -14.48 6.08
CA ILE A 18 5.32 -15.38 6.84
C ILE A 18 4.56 -15.89 8.08
N GLU A 19 4.45 -17.20 8.21
CA GLU A 19 4.08 -17.88 9.46
C GLU A 19 5.20 -18.89 9.75
N GLU A 20 6.13 -18.51 10.62
CA GLU A 20 7.35 -19.29 10.88
C GLU A 20 7.52 -19.54 12.37
N THR A 21 7.82 -20.78 12.73
CA THR A 21 8.17 -21.16 14.09
C THR A 21 9.66 -21.42 14.15
N PHE A 22 10.37 -20.73 15.04
CA PHE A 22 11.81 -20.87 15.14
C PHE A 22 12.31 -20.81 16.58
N ARG A 23 13.46 -21.46 16.78
CA ARG A 23 14.12 -21.54 18.08
C ARG A 23 15.29 -20.57 18.09
N LEU A 24 15.29 -19.64 19.05
CA LEU A 24 16.40 -18.71 19.28
C LEU A 24 17.22 -19.20 20.48
N ALA A 25 18.54 -19.32 20.31
CA ALA A 25 19.46 -19.48 21.40
C ALA A 25 19.52 -18.21 22.29
N PRO A 26 20.01 -18.33 23.54
CA PRO A 26 20.33 -17.19 24.39
C PRO A 26 21.15 -16.11 23.67
N GLY A 27 20.65 -14.88 23.62
CA GLY A 27 21.34 -13.76 22.96
C GLY A 27 21.33 -13.80 21.44
N GLU A 28 20.62 -14.75 20.84
CA GLU A 28 20.43 -14.81 19.39
C GLU A 28 19.36 -13.81 18.97
N LEU A 29 19.64 -13.14 17.85
CA LEU A 29 18.70 -12.25 17.19
C LEU A 29 18.42 -12.80 15.80
N ARG A 30 17.13 -12.85 15.44
CA ARG A 30 16.70 -13.23 14.10
C ARG A 30 16.01 -12.05 13.45
N ALA A 31 16.43 -11.75 12.23
CA ALA A 31 15.86 -10.71 11.42
C ALA A 31 15.09 -11.31 10.25
N VAL A 32 13.88 -10.82 10.02
CA VAL A 32 13.00 -11.23 8.93
C VAL A 32 12.77 -10.02 8.04
N ASP A 33 13.24 -10.13 6.79
CA ASP A 33 13.18 -9.06 5.82
C ASP A 33 11.84 -9.07 5.07
N LEU A 34 11.22 -7.90 5.01
CA LEU A 34 9.94 -7.64 4.37
C LEU A 34 10.12 -6.55 3.32
N SER A 35 10.19 -6.92 2.04
CA SER A 35 10.35 -5.95 0.95
C SER A 35 8.99 -5.46 0.44
N LEU A 36 8.63 -4.21 0.78
CA LEU A 36 7.40 -3.55 0.36
C LEU A 36 7.68 -2.68 -0.86
N ARG A 37 7.50 -3.23 -2.07
CA ARG A 37 7.95 -2.55 -3.30
C ARG A 37 6.98 -1.56 -3.93
N GLN A 38 5.66 -1.69 -3.71
CA GLN A 38 4.70 -1.01 -4.59
C GLN A 38 3.48 -0.39 -3.91
N ARG A 39 3.07 -0.86 -2.73
CA ARG A 39 1.81 -0.43 -2.10
C ARG A 39 1.99 -0.24 -0.60
N ALA A 40 1.38 0.82 -0.07
CA ALA A 40 1.26 1.01 1.36
C ALA A 40 0.48 -0.17 1.95
N ALA A 41 0.98 -0.73 3.04
CA ALA A 41 0.41 -1.90 3.69
C ALA A 41 0.40 -1.71 5.21
N VAL A 42 -0.59 -2.30 5.88
CA VAL A 42 -0.52 -2.44 7.33
C VAL A 42 0.27 -3.71 7.60
N VAL A 43 1.41 -3.55 8.28
CA VAL A 43 2.23 -4.66 8.76
C VAL A 43 1.68 -5.04 10.13
N GLU A 44 1.12 -6.24 10.21
CA GLU A 44 0.61 -6.83 11.46
C GLU A 44 1.54 -7.97 11.83
N ILE A 45 2.14 -7.86 13.01
CA ILE A 45 3.15 -8.79 13.52
C ILE A 45 2.60 -9.34 14.82
N ASP A 46 2.17 -10.60 14.78
CA ASP A 46 1.77 -11.35 15.96
C ASP A 46 2.90 -12.29 16.35
N PHE A 47 3.27 -12.26 17.62
CA PHE A 47 4.26 -13.18 18.15
C PHE A 47 3.73 -13.85 19.42
N ARG A 48 4.06 -15.13 19.56
CA ARG A 48 3.78 -15.91 20.76
C ARG A 48 4.93 -16.86 21.03
N THR A 49 5.29 -17.01 22.29
CA THR A 49 6.27 -17.99 22.72
C THR A 49 5.57 -19.29 23.09
N ALA A 50 6.16 -20.42 22.70
CA ALA A 50 5.60 -21.74 23.06
C ALA A 50 5.68 -21.99 24.57
N GLU A 51 6.66 -21.38 25.23
CA GLU A 51 6.89 -21.42 26.66
C GLU A 51 6.25 -20.19 27.31
N SER A 52 5.42 -20.41 28.33
CA SER A 52 4.65 -19.36 29.02
C SER A 52 5.49 -18.39 29.84
N ASP A 53 6.72 -18.77 30.19
CA ASP A 53 7.68 -17.93 30.90
C ASP A 53 8.66 -17.24 29.92
N ALA A 54 8.57 -17.55 28.62
CA ALA A 54 9.58 -17.17 27.65
C ALA A 54 9.40 -15.80 26.99
N ALA A 55 9.59 -14.73 27.76
CA ALA A 55 9.65 -13.36 27.24
C ALA A 55 10.72 -13.15 26.13
N VAL A 56 10.31 -12.53 25.02
CA VAL A 56 11.16 -12.09 23.90
C VAL A 56 10.95 -10.62 23.59
N SER A 57 11.93 -10.01 22.91
CA SER A 57 11.81 -8.64 22.41
C SER A 57 11.61 -8.66 20.90
N VAL A 58 10.56 -7.98 20.43
CA VAL A 58 10.22 -7.88 19.01
C VAL A 58 10.23 -6.41 18.59
N GLY A 59 11.00 -6.10 17.55
CA GLY A 59 11.14 -4.76 17.01
C GLY A 59 10.87 -4.72 15.51
N LEU A 60 10.18 -3.68 15.04
CA LEU A 60 10.04 -3.36 13.63
C LEU A 60 11.02 -2.25 13.26
N ARG A 61 11.86 -2.49 12.25
CA ARG A 61 12.74 -1.52 11.63
C ARG A 61 12.18 -1.13 10.26
N GLY A 62 12.25 0.16 9.95
CA GLY A 62 11.77 0.71 8.69
C GLY A 62 12.89 1.01 7.69
N PRO A 63 12.53 1.31 6.44
CA PRO A 63 13.46 1.77 5.43
C PRO A 63 14.06 3.13 5.79
N GLU A 64 15.26 3.42 5.27
CA GLU A 64 15.88 4.75 5.42
C GLU A 64 14.92 5.83 4.89
N GLY A 65 14.59 6.81 5.74
CA GLY A 65 13.67 7.90 5.42
C GLY A 65 12.24 7.75 5.96
N ALA A 66 11.88 6.64 6.63
CA ALA A 66 10.65 6.61 7.42
C ALA A 66 10.74 7.53 8.65
N GLU A 67 9.65 8.21 9.01
CA GLU A 67 9.62 9.07 10.19
C GLU A 67 9.98 8.27 11.46
N GLY A 68 11.05 8.67 12.14
CA GLY A 68 11.58 7.95 13.30
C GLY A 68 12.43 6.71 12.97
N ALA A 69 12.63 6.36 11.69
CA ALA A 69 13.59 5.36 11.25
C ALA A 69 14.98 5.97 11.12
N SER A 70 15.84 5.62 12.06
CA SER A 70 17.29 5.70 11.98
C SER A 70 17.82 4.29 11.80
N ARG A 71 19.01 4.15 11.23
CA ARG A 71 19.69 2.86 11.07
C ARG A 71 19.85 2.07 12.38
N ARG A 72 19.69 2.75 13.53
CA ARG A 72 19.70 2.18 14.89
C ARG A 72 18.36 2.25 15.62
N SER A 73 17.32 2.93 15.11
CA SER A 73 16.04 3.06 15.83
C SER A 73 14.99 2.14 15.23
N PHE A 74 14.26 1.50 16.14
CA PHE A 74 13.08 0.72 15.80
C PHE A 74 11.86 1.64 15.73
N LEU A 75 11.02 1.45 14.72
CA LEU A 75 9.74 2.15 14.56
C LEU A 75 8.76 1.78 15.67
N ARG A 76 8.73 0.50 16.04
CA ARG A 76 7.98 -0.04 17.17
C ARG A 76 8.77 -1.16 17.82
N VAL A 77 8.69 -1.24 19.15
CA VAL A 77 9.33 -2.30 19.95
C VAL A 77 8.36 -2.75 21.02
N VAL A 78 8.24 -4.06 21.16
CA VAL A 78 7.69 -4.74 22.32
C VAL A 78 8.84 -5.43 23.02
N ARG A 79 9.08 -5.10 24.29
CA ARG A 79 10.21 -5.64 25.07
C ARG A 79 9.69 -6.67 26.06
N GLU A 80 10.42 -7.78 26.17
CA GLU A 80 10.27 -8.79 27.22
C GLU A 80 8.80 -9.24 27.44
N GLN A 81 8.11 -9.61 26.37
CA GLN A 81 6.77 -10.19 26.45
C GLN A 81 6.74 -11.60 25.87
N THR A 82 5.88 -12.46 26.41
CA THR A 82 5.64 -13.84 25.95
C THR A 82 4.68 -13.88 24.76
N SER A 83 3.85 -12.85 24.62
CA SER A 83 3.01 -12.65 23.44
C SER A 83 2.77 -11.17 23.22
N GLY A 84 2.47 -10.81 21.98
CA GLY A 84 2.12 -9.44 21.65
C GLY A 84 1.77 -9.29 20.19
N SER A 85 1.23 -8.12 19.86
CA SER A 85 0.89 -7.74 18.50
C SER A 85 1.41 -6.35 18.21
N ILE A 86 2.07 -6.17 17.06
CA ILE A 86 2.53 -4.89 16.56
C ILE A 86 1.78 -4.61 15.27
N ARG A 87 1.00 -3.53 15.26
CA ARG A 87 0.34 -3.03 14.06
C ARG A 87 1.00 -1.72 13.62
N TYR A 88 1.60 -1.71 12.44
CA TYR A 88 2.28 -0.54 11.90
C TYR A 88 1.81 -0.22 10.47
N PRO A 89 1.29 1.00 10.22
CA PRO A 89 0.93 1.43 8.87
C PRO A 89 2.19 1.81 8.06
N ALA A 90 2.71 0.88 7.28
CA ALA A 90 3.82 1.12 6.36
C ALA A 90 3.35 1.92 5.14
N ARG A 91 3.54 3.24 5.19
CA ARG A 91 3.14 4.18 4.13
C ARG A 91 4.17 4.32 3.01
N LEU A 92 5.45 4.11 3.34
CA LEU A 92 6.55 4.22 2.40
C LEU A 92 6.88 2.84 1.83
N PRO A 93 7.11 2.72 0.51
CA PRO A 93 7.75 1.53 -0.02
C PRO A 93 9.20 1.45 0.46
N GLY A 94 9.69 0.25 0.70
CA GLY A 94 11.06 -0.01 1.13
C GLY A 94 11.20 -1.34 1.84
N ASP A 95 12.42 -1.60 2.32
CA ASP A 95 12.74 -2.80 3.07
C ASP A 95 12.48 -2.56 4.56
N TYR A 96 11.52 -3.30 5.09
CA TYR A 96 11.21 -3.36 6.51
C TYR A 96 11.82 -4.63 7.09
N GLN A 97 12.20 -4.58 8.36
CA GLN A 97 12.82 -5.73 9.01
C GLN A 97 12.21 -5.96 10.38
N VAL A 98 11.66 -7.14 10.60
CA VAL A 98 11.20 -7.58 11.93
C VAL A 98 12.35 -8.27 12.61
N VAL A 99 12.74 -7.75 13.77
CA VAL A 99 13.84 -8.29 14.57
C VAL A 99 13.24 -8.91 15.82
N VAL A 100 13.49 -10.21 16.01
CA VAL A 100 13.13 -10.93 17.22
C VAL A 100 14.42 -11.26 17.96
N GLU A 101 14.52 -10.85 19.21
CA GLU A 101 15.70 -11.06 20.06
C GLU A 101 15.30 -11.87 21.31
N ASN A 102 16.05 -12.94 21.56
CA ASN A 102 16.04 -13.61 22.85
C ASN A 102 17.10 -12.92 23.73
N PRO A 103 16.70 -12.22 24.81
CA PRO A 103 17.64 -11.44 25.60
C PRO A 103 18.77 -12.29 26.20
N ARG A 104 19.99 -11.73 26.24
CA ARG A 104 21.20 -12.40 26.74
C ARG A 104 21.13 -12.82 28.21
N HIS A 105 20.29 -12.17 29.01
CA HIS A 105 20.10 -12.54 30.42
C HIS A 105 19.33 -13.86 30.58
N ARG A 106 18.79 -14.41 29.48
CA ARG A 106 18.08 -15.68 29.48
C ARG A 106 19.04 -16.83 29.21
N GLU A 107 19.00 -17.85 30.05
CA GLU A 107 19.91 -19.01 29.92
C GLU A 107 19.36 -20.11 29.00
N ARG A 108 18.08 -20.04 28.63
CA ARG A 108 17.39 -21.08 27.85
C ARG A 108 17.02 -20.61 26.45
N PRO A 109 17.13 -21.49 25.44
CA PRO A 109 16.60 -21.20 24.12
C PRO A 109 15.07 -21.12 24.16
N VAL A 110 14.49 -20.23 23.35
CA VAL A 110 13.04 -20.01 23.28
C VAL A 110 12.51 -20.37 21.91
N THR A 111 11.34 -21.01 21.87
CA THR A 111 10.60 -21.24 20.62
C THR A 111 9.57 -20.13 20.43
N VAL A 112 9.70 -19.38 19.34
CA VAL A 112 8.80 -18.26 18.98
C VAL A 112 8.03 -18.63 17.73
N VAL A 113 6.71 -18.49 17.81
CA VAL A 113 5.80 -18.53 16.66
C VAL A 113 5.60 -17.08 16.23
N LEU A 114 6.13 -16.73 15.07
CA LEU A 114 6.00 -15.41 14.47
C LEU A 114 5.05 -15.49 13.27
N ARG A 115 4.03 -14.66 13.29
CA ARG A 115 3.09 -14.47 12.18
C ARG A 115 3.16 -13.03 11.72
N VAL A 116 3.48 -12.84 10.44
CA VAL A 116 3.54 -11.53 9.80
C VAL A 116 2.51 -11.51 8.67
N GLU A 117 1.52 -10.64 8.82
CA GLU A 117 0.50 -10.39 7.82
C GLU A 117 0.69 -9.00 7.21
N LEU A 118 0.50 -8.94 5.89
CA LEU A 118 0.44 -7.69 5.15
C LEU A 118 -1.01 -7.45 4.71
N GLY A 119 -1.64 -6.45 5.33
CA GLY A 119 -2.94 -5.95 4.92
C GLY A 119 -2.77 -4.87 3.85
N PHE A 120 -3.02 -5.21 2.59
CA PHE A 120 -3.09 -4.23 1.50
C PHE A 120 -4.52 -3.69 1.40
N GLU A 121 -4.67 -2.37 1.26
CA GLU A 121 -5.97 -1.71 1.06
C GLU A 121 -7.00 -1.90 2.19
N GLU A 122 -6.56 -1.82 3.47
CA GLU A 122 -7.53 -1.75 4.58
C GLU A 122 -8.39 -0.47 4.45
N PRO A 123 -9.73 -0.61 4.36
CA PRO A 123 -10.64 0.51 4.24
C PRO A 123 -10.65 1.32 5.55
N GLY A 124 -9.74 2.30 5.67
CA GLY A 124 -9.71 3.25 6.78
C GLY A 124 -8.33 3.69 7.24
N THR A 125 -7.27 2.91 7.04
CA THR A 125 -5.96 3.14 7.68
C THR A 125 -4.87 3.65 6.73
N LEU A 126 -4.96 3.29 5.45
CA LEU A 126 -3.96 3.65 4.44
C LEU A 126 -4.64 4.15 3.17
N ARG A 127 -5.18 5.36 3.23
CA ARG A 127 -5.49 6.09 2.00
C ARG A 127 -4.16 6.55 1.39
N PRO A 128 -3.78 6.14 0.17
CA PRO A 128 -2.83 6.94 -0.61
C PRO A 128 -3.34 8.38 -0.63
N ALA A 129 -2.44 9.37 -0.63
CA ALA A 129 -2.81 10.79 -0.65
C ALA A 129 -3.61 11.12 -1.92
N THR A 130 -4.91 10.81 -1.90
CA THR A 130 -5.84 11.19 -2.94
C THR A 130 -6.01 12.69 -2.81
N LEU A 131 -5.74 13.41 -3.89
CA LEU A 131 -6.06 14.82 -4.03
C LEU A 131 -7.46 15.10 -3.43
N PRO A 132 -7.63 16.22 -2.70
CA PRO A 132 -8.89 16.56 -2.05
C PRO A 132 -10.06 16.42 -3.05
N PRO A 133 -11.22 15.93 -2.60
CA PRO A 133 -12.34 15.57 -3.49
C PRO A 133 -12.79 16.72 -4.40
N GLU A 134 -12.57 17.95 -3.98
CA GLU A 134 -12.80 19.17 -4.77
C GLU A 134 -11.88 19.28 -6.00
N ARG A 135 -10.58 18.99 -5.86
CA ARG A 135 -9.61 19.04 -6.97
C ARG A 135 -9.88 17.94 -7.99
N ARG A 136 -10.28 16.75 -7.55
CA ARG A 136 -10.64 15.65 -8.45
C ARG A 136 -11.85 16.00 -9.31
N ARG A 137 -12.88 16.64 -8.73
CA ARG A 137 -14.06 17.10 -9.47
C ARG A 137 -13.68 18.16 -10.50
N LEU A 138 -12.87 19.15 -10.10
CA LEU A 138 -12.39 20.19 -11.01
C LEU A 138 -11.64 19.63 -12.22
N VAL A 139 -10.69 18.71 -12.00
CA VAL A 139 -9.91 18.11 -13.09
C VAL A 139 -10.82 17.31 -14.02
N VAL A 140 -11.74 16.50 -13.48
CA VAL A 140 -12.69 15.73 -14.30
C VAL A 140 -13.60 16.66 -15.11
N THR A 141 -14.14 17.71 -14.49
CA THR A 141 -14.97 18.70 -15.19
C THR A 141 -14.20 19.44 -16.28
N LEU A 142 -12.96 19.87 -16.00
CA LEU A 142 -12.10 20.55 -16.98
C LEU A 142 -11.76 19.64 -18.16
N SER A 143 -11.40 18.38 -17.90
CA SER A 143 -11.12 17.40 -18.96
C SER A 143 -12.35 17.12 -19.82
N LEU A 144 -13.54 16.99 -19.21
CA LEU A 144 -14.79 16.81 -19.95
C LEU A 144 -15.15 18.02 -20.79
N LEU A 145 -15.00 19.22 -20.22
CA LEU A 145 -15.28 20.47 -20.92
C LEU A 145 -14.35 20.65 -22.12
N PHE A 146 -13.05 20.37 -21.93
CA PHE A 146 -12.06 20.42 -22.99
C PHE A 146 -12.39 19.42 -24.10
N PHE A 147 -12.70 18.17 -23.73
CA PHE A 147 -13.09 17.14 -24.69
C PHE A 147 -14.33 17.55 -25.49
N LEU A 148 -15.39 18.02 -24.82
CA LEU A 148 -16.60 18.52 -25.48
C LEU A 148 -16.32 19.68 -26.41
N LEU A 149 -15.46 20.62 -26.00
CA LEU A 149 -15.09 21.78 -26.81
C LEU A 149 -14.35 21.34 -28.09
N VAL A 150 -13.41 20.41 -27.98
CA VAL A 150 -12.68 19.86 -29.13
C VAL A 150 -13.61 19.09 -30.09
N VAL A 151 -14.49 18.25 -29.54
CA VAL A 151 -15.45 17.47 -30.34
C VAL A 151 -16.47 18.39 -31.03
N PHE A 152 -17.00 19.38 -30.31
CA PHE A 152 -17.97 20.32 -30.86
C PHE A 152 -17.34 21.22 -31.93
N TRP A 153 -16.10 21.69 -31.70
CA TRP A 153 -15.38 22.50 -32.68
C TRP A 153 -15.05 21.70 -33.94
N SER A 154 -14.60 20.45 -33.78
CA SER A 154 -14.35 19.55 -34.92
C SER A 154 -15.64 19.20 -35.67
N GLY A 155 -16.73 18.94 -34.95
CA GLY A 155 -18.04 18.63 -35.52
C GLY A 155 -18.61 19.80 -36.31
N ARG A 156 -18.56 21.03 -35.77
CA ARG A 156 -18.99 22.23 -36.51
C ARG A 156 -18.15 22.45 -37.75
N ARG A 157 -16.83 22.28 -37.67
CA ARG A 157 -15.95 22.45 -38.83
C ARG A 157 -16.23 21.40 -39.91
N LEU A 158 -16.58 20.17 -39.52
CA LEU A 158 -16.98 19.12 -40.46
C LEU A 158 -18.34 19.43 -41.11
N LEU A 159 -19.31 19.88 -40.33
CA LEU A 159 -20.61 20.30 -40.85
C LEU A 159 -20.48 21.48 -41.82
N GLU A 160 -19.70 22.51 -41.47
CA GLU A 160 -19.41 23.63 -42.37
C GLU A 160 -18.70 23.19 -43.65
N ALA A 161 -17.79 22.21 -43.58
CA ALA A 161 -17.13 21.66 -44.76
C ALA A 161 -18.11 20.91 -45.67
N ILE A 162 -19.02 20.13 -45.09
CA ILE A 162 -20.08 19.42 -45.83
C ILE A 162 -21.04 20.41 -46.48
N GLU A 163 -21.45 21.45 -45.75
CA GLU A 163 -22.40 22.45 -46.22
C GLU A 163 -21.83 23.31 -47.35
N ARG A 164 -20.53 23.66 -47.29
CA ARG A 164 -19.81 24.33 -48.39
C ARG A 164 -19.76 23.45 -49.64
N ARG A 165 -19.42 22.17 -49.49
CA ARG A 165 -19.39 21.21 -50.61
C ARG A 165 -20.76 21.05 -51.28
N ARG A 166 -21.83 21.00 -50.48
CA ARG A 166 -23.21 20.93 -50.99
C ARG A 166 -23.64 22.18 -51.76
N ARG A 167 -23.13 23.35 -51.36
CA ARG A 167 -23.41 24.63 -52.01
C ARG A 167 -22.66 24.77 -53.34
N ASP A 168 -21.44 24.24 -53.41
CA ASP A 168 -20.63 24.20 -54.63
C ASP A 168 -21.21 23.23 -55.69
N GLU A 169 -21.88 22.15 -55.29
CA GLU A 169 -22.56 21.22 -56.22
C GLU A 169 -23.88 21.78 -56.81
N GLN A 170 -24.44 22.87 -56.26
CA GLN A 170 -25.71 23.46 -56.72
C GLN A 170 -25.56 24.49 -57.85
N PHE A 171 -24.35 24.93 -58.19
CA PHE A 171 -24.10 25.82 -59.33
C PHE A 171 -23.18 25.15 -60.36
N PRO A 172 -23.72 24.38 -61.32
CA PRO A 172 -22.95 24.08 -62.52
C PRO A 172 -22.69 25.41 -63.25
N ARG A 173 -21.43 25.86 -63.24
CA ARG A 173 -20.97 26.90 -64.15
C ARG A 173 -21.02 26.31 -65.56
N PHE A 174 -22.06 26.69 -66.31
CA PHE A 174 -22.07 26.66 -67.77
C PHE A 174 -21.53 28.00 -68.29
#